data_AF-A0A558BHF0-F1
#
_entry.id   AF-A0A558BHF0-F1
#
_cell.length_a   1.000
_cell.length_b   1.000
_cell.length_c   1.000
_cell.angle_alpha   90.00
_cell.angle_beta   90.00
_cell.angle_gamma   90.00
#
_symmetry.space_group_name_H-M   'P 1'
#
loop_
_entity.id
_entity.type
_entity.pdbx_description
1 polymer ?
#
loop_
_entity_poly.entity_id
_entity_poly.type
_entity_poly.pdbx_seq_one_letter_code
_entity_poly.pdbx_strand_id
1 'polypeptide(L)'
;MQKRIRSYVQARNEGRIPGVDGALKPEASQILFQAFIQGALERSTALEMTGASESRTARRLIKQLKDDGLLSETSSRSPLKWEIPEHAEPYYFPQLAPGI
;
A
#
# COMPACT_ATOMS: atom_id res chain seq x y z
N MET A 1 -4.98 -0.14 -13.15
CA MET A 1 -4.75 0.01 -11.70
C MET A 1 -3.30 0.31 -11.34
N GLN A 2 -2.29 -0.44 -11.80
CA GLN A 2 -0.87 -0.21 -11.45
C GLN A 2 -0.40 1.25 -11.54
N LYS A 3 -0.73 1.96 -12.64
CA LYS A 3 -0.40 3.39 -12.81
C LYS A 3 -1.03 4.28 -11.72
N ARG A 4 -2.26 3.96 -11.30
CA ARG A 4 -2.99 4.71 -10.26
C ARG A 4 -2.37 4.50 -8.88
N ILE A 5 -2.05 3.26 -8.52
CA ILE A 5 -1.33 2.93 -7.28
C ILE A 5 0.02 3.64 -7.23
N ARG A 6 0.78 3.61 -8.34
CA ARG A 6 2.05 4.33 -8.43
C ARG A 6 1.87 5.84 -8.26
N SER A 7 0.84 6.42 -8.89
CA SER A 7 0.53 7.84 -8.80
C SER A 7 0.16 8.25 -7.38
N TYR A 8 -0.61 7.44 -6.65
CA TYR A 8 -0.89 7.63 -5.23
C TYR A 8 0.40 7.64 -4.39
N VAL A 9 1.25 6.62 -4.53
CA VAL A 9 2.53 6.53 -3.78
C VAL A 9 3.41 7.74 -4.07
N GLN A 10 3.48 8.18 -5.32
CA GLN A 10 4.22 9.39 -5.70
C GLN A 10 3.62 10.64 -5.06
N ALA A 11 2.31 10.84 -5.15
CA ALA A 11 1.64 12.01 -4.58
C ALA A 11 1.80 12.09 -3.06
N ARG A 12 1.71 10.95 -2.36
CA ARG A 12 2.01 10.84 -0.94
C ARG A 12 3.43 11.28 -0.63
N ASN A 13 4.42 10.74 -1.35
CA ASN A 13 5.83 11.03 -1.12
C ASN A 13 6.18 12.50 -1.40
N GLU A 14 5.42 13.16 -2.27
CA GLU A 14 5.52 14.60 -2.56
C GLU A 14 4.72 15.47 -1.58
N GLY A 15 4.08 14.88 -0.55
CA GLY A 15 3.30 15.61 0.45
C GLY A 15 1.95 16.14 -0.05
N ARG A 16 1.44 15.62 -1.17
CA ARG A 16 0.17 16.07 -1.79
C ARG A 16 -1.08 15.40 -1.20
N ILE A 17 -0.93 14.57 -0.18
CA ILE A 17 -2.04 13.85 0.46
C ILE A 17 -2.17 14.35 1.90
N PRO A 18 -3.19 15.18 2.21
CA PRO A 18 -3.40 15.72 3.54
C PRO A 18 -3.59 14.61 4.59
N GLY A 19 -3.01 14.80 5.78
CA GLY A 19 -3.18 13.87 6.91
C GLY A 19 -2.44 12.55 6.77
N VAL A 20 -1.60 12.39 5.75
CA VAL A 20 -0.79 11.19 5.53
C VAL A 20 0.69 11.56 5.48
N ASP A 21 1.44 11.14 6.50
CA ASP A 21 2.86 11.42 6.62
C ASP A 21 3.73 10.19 6.30
N GLY A 22 5.03 10.44 6.11
CA GLY A 22 6.03 9.40 5.90
C GLY A 22 6.04 8.88 4.47
N ALA A 23 7.21 9.01 3.83
CA ALA A 23 7.43 8.49 2.49
C ALA A 23 7.35 6.96 2.49
N LEU A 24 6.66 6.41 1.48
CA LEU A 24 6.68 4.99 1.17
C LEU A 24 7.88 4.67 0.28
N LYS A 25 8.51 3.53 0.53
CA LYS A 25 9.55 3.04 -0.36
C LYS A 25 8.95 2.65 -1.73
N PRO A 26 9.74 2.68 -2.83
CA PRO A 26 9.24 2.37 -4.17
C PRO A 26 8.53 1.01 -4.29
N GLU A 27 8.99 0.01 -3.52
CA GLU A 27 8.45 -1.36 -3.52
C GLU A 27 7.00 -1.41 -3.03
N ALA A 28 6.55 -0.43 -2.23
CA ALA A 28 5.17 -0.32 -1.77
C ALA A 28 4.18 -0.41 -2.94
N SER A 29 4.47 0.28 -4.05
CA SER A 29 3.58 0.32 -5.21
C SER A 29 3.39 -1.06 -5.85
N GLN A 30 4.43 -1.91 -5.83
CA GLN A 30 4.35 -3.27 -6.38
C GLN A 30 3.62 -4.21 -5.42
N ILE A 31 3.87 -4.11 -4.12
CA ILE A 31 3.19 -4.91 -3.09
C ILE A 31 1.68 -4.64 -3.12
N LEU A 32 1.28 -3.36 -3.13
CA LEU A 32 -0.13 -2.96 -3.21
C LEU A 32 -0.78 -3.44 -4.50
N PHE A 33 -0.07 -3.36 -5.64
CA PHE A 33 -0.60 -3.84 -6.90
C PHE A 33 -0.76 -5.36 -6.93
N GLN A 34 0.17 -6.13 -6.35
CA GLN A 34 0.02 -7.58 -6.25
C GLN A 34 -1.14 -7.97 -5.34
N ALA A 35 -1.29 -7.32 -4.18
CA ALA A 35 -2.43 -7.54 -3.29
C ALA A 35 -3.77 -7.21 -3.97
N PHE A 36 -3.83 -6.15 -4.78
CA PHE A 36 -5.00 -5.82 -5.59
C PHE A 36 -5.33 -6.92 -6.62
N ILE A 37 -4.34 -7.42 -7.38
CA ILE A 37 -4.56 -8.46 -8.40
C ILE A 37 -4.99 -9.78 -7.78
N GLN A 38 -4.41 -10.16 -6.66
CA GLN A 38 -4.63 -11.46 -6.02
C GLN A 38 -5.81 -11.45 -5.04
N GLY A 39 -6.34 -10.27 -4.69
CA GLY A 39 -7.35 -10.07 -3.65
C GLY A 39 -6.80 -10.21 -2.22
N ALA A 40 -5.78 -11.03 -2.03
CA ALA A 40 -4.98 -11.13 -0.83
C ALA A 40 -3.55 -11.58 -1.16
N LEU A 41 -2.56 -11.12 -0.41
CA LEU A 41 -1.14 -11.40 -0.62
C LEU A 41 -0.56 -12.10 0.61
N GLU A 42 0.07 -13.26 0.41
CA GLU A 42 0.76 -13.96 1.49
C GLU A 42 1.84 -13.09 2.14
N ARG A 43 1.93 -13.16 3.47
CA ARG A 43 2.82 -12.28 4.23
C ARG A 43 4.29 -12.51 3.90
N SER A 44 4.71 -13.76 3.73
CA SER A 44 6.07 -14.12 3.32
C SER A 44 6.39 -13.51 1.96
N THR A 45 5.49 -13.66 0.99
CA THR A 45 5.63 -13.07 -0.35
C THR A 45 5.76 -11.55 -0.28
N ALA A 46 4.92 -10.88 0.51
CA ALA A 46 5.00 -9.43 0.68
C ALA A 46 6.35 -8.99 1.29
N LEU A 47 6.89 -9.76 2.24
CA LEU A 47 8.21 -9.50 2.84
C LEU A 47 9.34 -9.69 1.83
N GLU A 48 9.29 -10.75 1.03
CA GLU A 48 10.28 -11.02 -0.03
C GLU A 48 10.25 -9.93 -1.11
N MET A 49 9.06 -9.48 -1.51
CA MET A 49 8.86 -8.41 -2.49
C MET A 49 9.46 -7.07 -2.06
N THR A 50 9.73 -6.86 -0.77
CA THR A 50 10.43 -5.63 -0.32
C THR A 50 11.87 -5.57 -0.81
N GLY A 51 12.47 -6.71 -1.20
CA GLY A 51 13.88 -6.80 -1.59
C GLY A 51 14.86 -6.39 -0.47
N ALA A 52 14.38 -6.19 0.76
CA ALA A 52 15.21 -5.69 1.85
C ALA A 52 16.10 -6.81 2.40
N SER A 53 17.42 -6.57 2.41
CA SER A 53 18.38 -7.50 3.02
C SER A 53 18.13 -7.69 4.53
N GLU A 54 17.59 -6.66 5.19
CA GLU A 54 17.27 -6.70 6.61
C GLU A 54 15.79 -6.98 6.86
N SER A 55 15.51 -8.03 7.63
CA SER A 55 14.14 -8.42 8.02
C SER A 55 13.36 -7.30 8.71
N ARG A 56 14.02 -6.47 9.53
CA ARG A 56 13.38 -5.34 10.21
C ARG A 56 12.88 -4.30 9.21
N THR A 57 13.65 -4.03 8.17
CA THR A 57 13.30 -3.05 7.13
C THR A 57 12.10 -3.51 6.32
N ALA A 58 12.05 -4.79 5.94
CA ALA A 58 10.88 -5.40 5.28
C ALA A 58 9.62 -5.27 6.14
N ARG A 59 9.72 -5.66 7.42
CA ARG A 59 8.58 -5.60 8.35
C ARG A 59 8.09 -4.18 8.62
N ARG A 60 8.98 -3.18 8.66
CA ARG A 60 8.60 -1.77 8.82
C ARG A 60 7.76 -1.27 7.65
N LEU A 61 8.13 -1.62 6.42
CA LEU A 61 7.34 -1.26 5.24
C LEU A 61 5.94 -1.88 5.30
N ILE A 62 5.85 -3.19 5.56
CA ILE A 62 4.54 -3.86 5.70
C ILE A 62 3.72 -3.26 6.84
N LYS A 63 4.36 -2.95 7.98
CA LYS A 63 3.67 -2.29 9.10
C LYS A 63 3.13 -0.92 8.69
N GLN A 64 3.93 -0.10 8.01
CA GLN A 64 3.50 1.23 7.54
C GLN A 64 2.28 1.12 6.62
N LEU A 65 2.32 0.23 5.62
CA LEU A 65 1.18 0.00 4.72
C LEU A 65 -0.09 -0.39 5.49
N LYS A 66 0.04 -1.16 6.57
CA LYS A 66 -1.09 -1.50 7.43
C LYS A 66 -1.57 -0.34 8.29
N ASP A 67 -0.64 0.39 8.90
CA ASP A 67 -0.96 1.54 9.76
C ASP A 67 -1.69 2.63 8.95
N ASP A 68 -1.34 2.78 7.67
CA ASP A 68 -1.98 3.71 6.73
C ASP A 68 -3.32 3.22 6.18
N GLY A 69 -3.76 2.01 6.56
CA GLY A 69 -4.98 1.38 6.07
C GLY A 69 -4.94 0.95 4.61
N LEU A 70 -3.74 0.82 4.01
CA LEU A 70 -3.57 0.35 2.63
C LEU A 70 -3.57 -1.19 2.53
N LEU A 71 -3.23 -1.86 3.63
CA LEU A 71 -3.32 -3.31 3.80
C LEU A 71 -4.00 -3.66 5.13
N SER A 72 -4.73 -4.76 5.18
CA SER A 72 -5.28 -5.32 6.42
C SER A 72 -4.93 -6.80 6.59
N GLU A 73 -5.01 -7.30 7.82
CA GLU A 73 -4.95 -8.74 8.12
C GLU A 73 -5.84 -9.03 9.34
N THR A 74 -6.48 -10.19 9.39
CA THR A 74 -7.31 -10.61 10.53
C THR A 74 -6.50 -11.24 11.66
N SER A 75 -5.31 -11.76 11.33
CA SER A 75 -4.33 -12.27 12.29
C SER A 75 -2.93 -12.16 11.70
N SER A 76 -1.89 -12.33 12.52
CA SER A 76 -0.50 -12.31 12.06
C SER A 76 -0.12 -13.46 11.10
N ARG A 77 -1.01 -14.46 10.95
CA ARG A 77 -0.84 -15.60 10.03
C ARG A 77 -1.73 -15.47 8.78
N SER A 78 -2.57 -14.45 8.73
CA SER A 78 -3.52 -14.27 7.63
C SER A 78 -2.87 -13.53 6.47
N PRO A 79 -3.30 -13.79 5.23
CA PRO A 79 -2.89 -13.01 4.07
C PRO A 79 -3.24 -11.52 4.23
N LEU A 80 -2.42 -10.66 3.64
CA LEU A 80 -2.60 -9.22 3.60
C LEU A 80 -3.62 -8.86 2.52
N LYS A 81 -4.76 -8.29 2.90
CA LYS A 81 -5.77 -7.81 1.96
C LYS A 81 -5.47 -6.39 1.53
N TRP A 82 -5.71 -6.08 0.25
CA TRP A 82 -5.67 -4.71 -0.24
C TRP A 82 -6.91 -3.96 0.20
N GLU A 83 -6.70 -2.74 0.71
CA GLU A 83 -7.76 -1.89 1.24
C GLU A 83 -7.78 -0.54 0.51
N ILE A 84 -8.92 0.15 0.60
CA ILE A 84 -9.16 1.45 -0.03
C ILE A 84 -9.43 2.47 1.09
N PRO A 85 -8.39 3.08 1.67
CA PRO A 85 -8.57 4.17 2.62
C PRO A 85 -8.98 5.46 1.90
N GLU A 86 -9.67 6.37 2.60
CA GLU A 86 -10.20 7.63 2.05
C GLU A 86 -9.14 8.47 1.33
N HIS A 87 -7.92 8.53 1.86
CA HIS A 87 -6.81 9.30 1.28
C HIS A 87 -6.29 8.72 -0.05
N ALA A 88 -6.55 7.44 -0.32
CA ALA A 88 -6.12 6.76 -1.54
C ALA A 88 -7.24 6.62 -2.57
N GLU A 89 -8.51 6.66 -2.15
CA GLU A 89 -9.67 6.45 -3.01
C GLU A 89 -9.68 7.36 -4.25
N PRO A 90 -9.48 8.70 -4.17
CA PRO A 90 -9.50 9.57 -5.35
C PRO A 90 -8.42 9.22 -6.39
N TYR A 91 -7.31 8.64 -5.94
CA TYR A 91 -6.24 8.20 -6.83
C TYR A 91 -6.56 6.84 -7.45
N TYR A 92 -7.11 5.91 -6.67
CA TYR A 92 -7.45 4.56 -7.15
C TYR A 92 -8.68 4.58 -8.08
N PHE A 93 -9.66 5.42 -7.79
CA PHE A 93 -10.94 5.49 -8.48
C PHE A 93 -11.41 6.95 -8.71
N PRO A 94 -10.70 7.73 -9.52
CA PRO A 94 -10.99 9.16 -9.74
C PRO A 94 -12.38 9.46 -10.35
N GLN A 95 -13.09 8.46 -10.84
CA GLN A 95 -14.43 8.60 -11.42
C GLN A 95 -15.54 8.06 -10.49
N LEU A 96 -15.17 7.50 -9.34
CA LEU A 96 -16.09 7.00 -8.31
C LEU A 96 -16.04 7.84 -7.05
N ALA A 97 -14.89 8.49 -6.77
CA ALA A 97 -14.83 9.51 -5.75
C ALA A 97 -15.77 10.67 -6.16
N PRO A 98 -16.67 11.13 -5.27
CA PRO A 98 -17.48 12.31 -5.53
C PRO A 98 -16.54 13.45 -5.92
N GLY A 99 -16.83 14.10 -7.05
CA GLY A 99 -15.90 15.02 -7.71
C GLY A 99 -15.25 15.97 -6.71
N ILE A 100 -13.92 15.93 -6.65
CA ILE A 100 -13.10 16.99 -6.03
C ILE A 100 -13.16 18.21 -6.95
#